data_AF-A0A371HDL9-F1
#
_entry.id   AF-A0A371HDL9-F1
#
_cell.length_a   1.000
_cell.length_b   1.000
_cell.length_c   1.000
_cell.angle_alpha   90.00
_cell.angle_beta   90.00
_cell.angle_gamma   90.00
#
_symmetry.space_group_name_H-M   'P 1'
#
loop_
_entity.id
_entity.type
_entity.pdbx_description
1 polymer ?
#
loop_
_entity_poly.entity_id
_entity_poly.type
_entity_poly.pdbx_seq_one_letter_code
_entity_poly.pdbx_strand_id
1 'polypeptide(L)'
;MGTKRGNFPMNVLFERLRKLSMKVKIFFGTLLAIGAMLALKLTLKHHYYFFVVSESTHAAGIIALVYKLFALRTCSGLSLKTQELTALFLAARLSCSSLTQANIHTVLDLISLFSTILVIWMIRFKLKSSYIKDLDNLRLYFVVNIVNCSLVALILFVLLQKKYF
;
A
#
# COMPACT_ATOMS: atom_id res chain seq x y z
N MET A 1 -20.38 -30.80 29.21
CA MET A 1 -18.96 -30.59 29.57
C MET A 1 -18.46 -29.37 28.79
N GLY A 2 -18.55 -28.16 29.37
CA GLY A 2 -18.22 -26.91 28.70
C GLY A 2 -16.75 -26.54 28.91
N THR A 3 -15.96 -26.56 27.84
CA THR A 3 -14.54 -26.18 27.86
C THR A 3 -14.39 -24.70 28.21
N LYS A 4 -13.86 -24.41 29.41
CA LYS A 4 -13.44 -23.06 29.82
C LYS A 4 -12.38 -22.54 28.85
N ARG A 5 -12.77 -21.61 27.99
CA ARG A 5 -11.87 -20.86 27.10
C ARG A 5 -10.91 -20.06 27.98
N GLY A 6 -9.67 -20.51 28.11
CA GLY A 6 -8.67 -19.84 28.95
C GLY A 6 -8.48 -18.39 28.52
N ASN A 7 -8.61 -17.46 29.47
CA ASN A 7 -8.33 -16.04 29.25
C ASN A 7 -6.81 -15.86 29.09
N PHE A 8 -6.31 -15.98 27.85
CA PHE A 8 -4.93 -15.59 27.56
C PHE A 8 -4.75 -14.09 27.82
N PRO A 9 -3.64 -13.64 28.43
CA PRO A 9 -3.39 -12.23 28.73
C PRO A 9 -3.43 -11.35 27.47
N MET A 10 -3.08 -11.94 26.32
CA MET A 10 -3.20 -11.32 25.00
C MET A 10 -4.64 -10.91 24.65
N ASN A 11 -5.65 -11.72 25.00
CA ASN A 11 -7.06 -11.38 24.72
C ASN A 11 -7.52 -10.18 25.56
N VAL A 12 -7.06 -10.08 26.80
CA VAL A 12 -7.38 -8.95 27.70
C VAL A 12 -6.71 -7.66 27.20
N LEU A 13 -5.48 -7.75 26.73
CA LEU A 13 -4.77 -6.65 26.09
C LEU A 13 -5.47 -6.21 24.79
N PHE A 14 -5.92 -7.15 23.96
CA PHE A 14 -6.62 -6.86 22.72
C PHE A 14 -7.97 -6.18 22.97
N GLU A 15 -8.72 -6.60 23.99
CA GLU A 15 -9.94 -5.91 24.42
C GLU A 15 -9.69 -4.50 24.95
N ARG A 16 -8.61 -4.29 25.71
CA ARG A 16 -8.21 -2.95 26.16
C ARG A 16 -7.79 -2.06 25.00
N LEU A 17 -6.98 -2.58 24.07
CA LEU A 17 -6.63 -1.91 22.82
C LEU A 17 -7.87 -1.55 22.02
N ARG A 18 -8.87 -2.43 21.96
CA ARG A 18 -10.13 -2.17 21.25
C ARG A 18 -10.92 -1.01 21.88
N LYS A 19 -10.86 -0.87 23.21
CA LYS A 19 -11.49 0.22 23.99
C LYS A 19 -10.74 1.56 23.93
N LEU A 20 -9.51 1.61 23.44
CA LEU A 20 -8.77 2.87 23.28
C LEU A 20 -9.39 3.77 22.22
N SER A 21 -9.33 5.08 22.47
CA SER A 21 -9.74 6.13 21.54
C SER A 21 -9.04 5.98 20.20
N MET A 22 -9.75 6.28 19.10
CA MET A 22 -9.21 6.20 17.73
C MET A 22 -7.91 7.01 17.58
N LYS A 23 -7.80 8.15 18.27
CA LYS A 23 -6.59 8.99 18.29
C LYS A 23 -5.38 8.27 18.86
N VAL A 24 -5.57 7.49 19.94
CA VAL A 24 -4.51 6.73 20.60
C VAL A 24 -4.08 5.55 19.72
N LYS A 25 -5.03 4.87 19.08
CA LYS A 25 -4.72 3.79 18.11
C LYS A 25 -3.89 4.30 16.95
N ILE A 26 -4.24 5.47 16.40
CA ILE A 26 -3.46 6.11 15.34
C ILE A 26 -2.04 6.40 15.83
N PHE A 27 -1.88 7.03 17.01
CA PHE A 27 -0.56 7.34 17.58
C PHE A 27 0.32 6.11 17.77
N PHE A 28 -0.21 5.04 18.38
CA PHE A 28 0.51 3.77 18.54
C PHE A 28 0.86 3.13 17.20
N GLY A 29 -0.06 3.17 16.23
CA GLY A 29 0.20 2.69 14.87
C GLY A 29 1.32 3.46 14.19
N THR A 30 1.32 4.79 14.31
CA THR A 30 2.37 5.64 13.75
C THR A 30 3.72 5.38 14.42
N LEU A 31 3.75 5.28 15.75
CA LEU A 31 4.98 5.00 16.51
C LEU A 31 5.56 3.63 16.15
N LEU A 32 4.71 2.61 16.03
CA LEU A 32 5.10 1.27 15.60
C LEU A 32 5.67 1.29 14.17
N ALA A 33 5.05 2.03 13.26
CA ALA A 33 5.52 2.14 11.87
C ALA A 33 6.89 2.81 11.78
N ILE A 34 7.11 3.90 12.54
CA ILE A 34 8.41 4.59 12.60
C ILE A 34 9.47 3.67 13.21
N GLY A 35 9.13 2.98 14.31
CA GLY A 35 10.03 2.01 14.94
C GLY A 35 10.42 0.88 13.99
N ALA A 36 9.46 0.33 13.25
CA ALA A 36 9.71 -0.70 12.25
C ALA A 36 10.60 -0.20 11.11
N MET A 37 10.36 1.02 10.60
CA MET A 37 11.22 1.63 9.56
C MET A 37 12.65 1.84 10.05
N LEU A 38 12.84 2.32 11.28
CA LEU A 38 14.15 2.53 11.87
C LEU A 38 14.87 1.20 12.10
N ALA A 39 14.18 0.20 12.64
CA ALA A 39 14.73 -1.14 12.81
C ALA A 39 15.16 -1.74 11.47
N LEU A 40 14.32 -1.64 10.43
CA LEU A 40 14.64 -2.14 9.11
C LEU A 40 15.89 -1.46 8.51
N LYS A 41 16.02 -0.13 8.68
CA LYS A 41 17.20 0.64 8.24
C LYS A 41 18.47 0.26 9.00
N LEU A 42 18.36 -0.08 10.28
CA LEU A 42 19.50 -0.42 11.13
C LEU A 42 19.93 -1.89 10.99
N THR A 43 18.99 -2.80 10.80
CA THR A 43 19.23 -4.25 10.71
C THR A 43 19.65 -4.70 9.32
N LEU A 44 19.12 -4.08 8.24
CA LEU A 44 19.43 -4.48 6.87
C LEU A 44 20.38 -3.47 6.21
N LYS A 45 21.69 -3.67 6.37
CA LYS A 45 22.72 -2.89 5.65
C LYS A 45 22.80 -3.20 4.16
N HIS A 46 22.29 -4.35 3.72
CA HIS A 46 22.35 -4.79 2.32
C HIS A 46 21.07 -4.46 1.55
N HIS A 47 21.18 -3.56 0.58
CA HIS A 47 20.09 -3.09 -0.28
C HIS A 47 19.30 -4.22 -0.96
N TYR A 48 19.94 -5.35 -1.27
CA TYR A 48 19.30 -6.50 -1.90
C TYR A 48 18.17 -7.11 -1.07
N TYR A 49 18.37 -7.33 0.23
CA TYR A 49 17.34 -7.92 1.10
C TYR A 49 16.16 -6.97 1.30
N PHE A 50 16.43 -5.67 1.41
CA PHE A 50 15.36 -4.66 1.49
C PHE A 50 14.49 -4.71 0.24
N PHE A 51 15.11 -4.85 -0.94
CA PHE A 51 14.40 -4.96 -2.21
C PHE A 51 13.51 -6.21 -2.26
N VAL A 52 14.05 -7.38 -1.92
CA VAL A 52 13.29 -8.65 -1.92
C VAL A 52 12.12 -8.61 -0.93
N VAL A 53 12.32 -8.06 0.27
CA VAL A 53 11.26 -7.90 1.27
C VAL A 53 10.16 -6.94 0.79
N SER A 54 10.55 -5.83 0.16
CA SER A 54 9.59 -4.88 -0.42
C SER A 54 8.73 -5.54 -1.50
N GLU A 55 9.33 -6.27 -2.45
CA GLU A 55 8.55 -6.88 -3.53
C GLU A 55 7.71 -8.07 -3.09
N SER A 56 8.21 -8.89 -2.16
CA SER A 56 7.41 -9.96 -1.58
C SER A 56 6.19 -9.42 -0.82
N THR A 57 6.35 -8.31 -0.08
CA THR A 57 5.23 -7.65 0.61
C THR A 57 4.23 -7.06 -0.37
N HIS A 58 4.70 -6.44 -1.47
CA HIS A 58 3.85 -5.91 -2.52
C HIS A 58 3.05 -7.02 -3.22
N ALA A 59 3.70 -8.12 -3.58
CA ALA A 59 3.06 -9.30 -4.16
C ALA A 59 2.01 -9.92 -3.22
N ALA A 60 2.32 -10.05 -1.92
CA ALA A 60 1.37 -10.53 -0.92
C ALA A 60 0.14 -9.61 -0.82
N GLY A 61 0.34 -8.30 -0.90
CA GLY A 61 -0.74 -7.31 -0.95
C GLY A 61 -1.67 -7.52 -2.15
N ILE A 62 -1.11 -7.69 -3.35
CA ILE A 62 -1.87 -7.97 -4.57
C ILE A 62 -2.68 -9.27 -4.43
N ILE A 63 -2.06 -10.34 -3.93
CA ILE A 63 -2.73 -11.65 -3.74
C ILE A 63 -3.91 -11.52 -2.77
N ALA A 64 -3.71 -10.83 -1.64
CA ALA A 64 -4.79 -10.60 -0.67
C ALA A 64 -5.95 -9.80 -1.26
N LEU A 65 -5.63 -8.80 -2.10
CA LEU A 65 -6.60 -7.98 -2.82
C LEU A 65 -7.41 -8.82 -3.81
N VAL A 66 -6.74 -9.62 -4.63
CA VAL A 66 -7.36 -10.55 -5.59
C VAL A 66 -8.23 -11.56 -4.86
N TYR A 67 -7.73 -12.17 -3.77
CA TYR A 67 -8.50 -13.11 -2.96
C TYR A 67 -9.80 -12.47 -2.44
N LYS A 68 -9.74 -11.26 -1.89
CA LYS A 68 -10.92 -10.55 -1.41
C LYS A 68 -11.93 -10.27 -2.53
N LEU A 69 -11.47 -9.88 -3.71
CA LEU A 69 -12.35 -9.58 -4.84
C LEU A 69 -12.98 -10.83 -5.46
N PHE A 70 -12.23 -11.92 -5.58
CA PHE A 70 -12.67 -13.13 -6.28
C PHE A 70 -13.34 -14.15 -5.36
N ALA A 71 -12.79 -14.40 -4.17
CA ALA A 71 -13.32 -15.35 -3.21
C ALA A 71 -14.42 -14.73 -2.35
N LEU A 72 -14.18 -13.54 -1.78
CA LEU A 72 -15.17 -12.88 -0.89
C LEU A 72 -16.19 -12.04 -1.66
N ARG A 73 -15.97 -11.79 -2.95
CA ARG A 73 -16.90 -11.04 -3.84
C ARG A 73 -17.36 -9.71 -3.25
N THR A 74 -16.47 -9.02 -2.54
CA THR A 74 -16.77 -7.72 -1.92
C THR A 74 -15.65 -6.71 -2.19
N CYS A 75 -16.06 -5.50 -2.56
CA CYS A 75 -15.19 -4.33 -2.68
C CYS A 75 -15.35 -3.35 -1.50
N SER A 76 -16.02 -3.74 -0.42
CA SER A 76 -16.23 -2.85 0.72
C SER A 76 -14.91 -2.48 1.39
N GLY A 77 -14.72 -1.18 1.63
CA GLY A 77 -13.49 -0.60 2.17
C GLY A 77 -12.36 -0.44 1.16
N LEU A 78 -12.61 -0.67 -0.13
CA LEU A 78 -11.63 -0.40 -1.19
C LEU A 78 -11.94 0.94 -1.87
N SER A 79 -10.94 1.83 -1.94
CA SER A 79 -11.09 3.11 -2.63
C SER A 79 -10.74 2.96 -4.11
N LEU A 80 -11.66 3.34 -4.98
CA LEU A 80 -11.42 3.36 -6.43
C LEU A 80 -10.33 4.38 -6.77
N LYS A 81 -10.31 5.52 -6.06
CA LYS A 81 -9.31 6.57 -6.25
C LYS A 81 -7.90 6.13 -5.89
N THR A 82 -7.74 5.33 -4.84
CA THR A 82 -6.42 4.75 -4.53
C THR A 82 -5.96 3.79 -5.62
N GLN A 83 -6.86 2.99 -6.20
CA GLN A 83 -6.49 2.05 -7.27
C GLN A 83 -6.10 2.77 -8.56
N GLU A 84 -6.84 3.82 -8.94
CA GLU A 84 -6.49 4.69 -10.07
C GLU A 84 -5.12 5.36 -9.86
N LEU A 85 -4.81 5.81 -8.64
CA LEU A 85 -3.51 6.39 -8.31
C LEU A 85 -2.38 5.37 -8.43
N THR A 86 -2.56 4.17 -7.87
CA THR A 86 -1.56 3.10 -7.95
C THR A 86 -1.29 2.70 -9.40
N ALA A 87 -2.33 2.63 -10.24
CA ALA A 87 -2.17 2.36 -11.67
C ALA A 87 -1.37 3.47 -12.38
N LEU A 88 -1.64 4.75 -12.08
CA LEU A 88 -0.89 5.87 -12.65
C LEU A 88 0.58 5.86 -12.20
N PHE A 89 0.84 5.56 -10.92
CA PHE A 89 2.19 5.43 -10.40
C PHE A 89 2.98 4.28 -11.06
N LEU A 90 2.37 3.10 -11.18
CA LEU A 90 2.97 1.94 -11.87
C LEU A 90 3.20 2.25 -13.36
N ALA A 91 2.27 2.93 -14.03
CA ALA A 91 2.43 3.34 -15.42
C ALA A 91 3.61 4.30 -15.59
N ALA A 92 3.73 5.32 -14.72
CA ALA A 92 4.86 6.25 -14.75
C ALA A 92 6.20 5.54 -14.50
N ARG A 93 6.24 4.59 -13.56
CA ARG A 93 7.42 3.76 -13.30
C ARG A 93 7.78 2.91 -14.52
N LEU A 94 6.80 2.29 -15.16
CA LEU A 94 7.00 1.51 -16.37
C LEU A 94 7.51 2.39 -17.53
N SER A 95 6.94 3.58 -17.74
CA SER A 95 7.39 4.53 -18.77
C SER A 95 8.85 4.96 -18.59
N CYS A 96 9.28 5.18 -17.34
CA CYS A 96 10.66 5.51 -17.03
C CYS A 96 11.60 4.29 -17.20
N SER A 97 11.16 3.09 -16.79
CA SER A 97 11.94 1.85 -16.88
C SER A 97 12.08 1.32 -18.30
N SER A 98 11.10 1.52 -19.20
CA SER A 98 11.18 1.04 -20.60
C SER A 98 12.31 1.69 -21.42
N LEU A 99 12.82 2.84 -20.97
CA LEU A 99 13.98 3.50 -21.55
C LEU A 99 15.32 2.88 -21.08
N THR A 100 15.30 1.99 -20.09
CA THR A 100 16.47 1.33 -19.50
C THR A 100 16.24 -0.18 -19.47
N GLN A 101 16.57 -0.86 -20.58
CA GLN A 101 16.73 -2.32 -20.78
C GLN A 101 15.81 -3.26 -19.94
N ALA A 102 14.95 -4.04 -20.62
CA ALA A 102 13.95 -4.93 -20.01
C ALA A 102 14.55 -5.86 -18.94
N ASN A 103 14.30 -5.53 -17.68
CA ASN A 103 14.74 -6.26 -16.50
C ASN A 103 13.55 -6.95 -15.82
N ILE A 104 13.85 -7.87 -14.88
CA ILE A 104 12.86 -8.55 -14.03
C ILE A 104 11.91 -7.55 -13.34
N HIS A 105 12.39 -6.34 -13.03
CA HIS A 105 11.60 -5.25 -12.48
C HIS A 105 10.48 -4.78 -13.42
N THR A 106 10.76 -4.63 -14.71
CA THR A 106 9.78 -4.22 -15.72
C THR A 106 8.64 -5.24 -15.83
N VAL A 107 8.97 -6.53 -15.75
CA VAL A 107 7.97 -7.62 -15.77
C VAL A 107 7.10 -7.57 -14.51
N LEU A 108 7.70 -7.36 -13.34
CA LEU A 108 6.98 -7.29 -12.08
C LEU A 108 6.03 -6.08 -12.03
N ASP A 109 6.49 -4.92 -12.53
CA ASP A 109 5.66 -3.71 -12.65
C ASP A 109 4.51 -3.92 -13.65
N LEU A 110 4.74 -4.63 -14.76
CA LEU A 110 3.70 -4.94 -15.74
C LEU A 110 2.61 -5.87 -15.15
N ILE A 111 3.01 -6.93 -14.44
CA ILE A 111 2.08 -7.84 -13.77
C ILE A 111 1.26 -7.08 -12.71
N SER A 112 1.91 -6.21 -11.94
CA SER A 112 1.26 -5.37 -10.94
C SER A 112 0.27 -4.40 -11.57
N LEU A 113 0.66 -3.75 -12.68
CA LEU A 113 -0.21 -2.84 -13.42
C LEU A 113 -1.44 -3.58 -13.95
N PHE A 114 -1.25 -4.74 -14.58
CA PHE A 114 -2.36 -5.56 -15.07
C PHE A 114 -3.31 -5.97 -13.93
N SER A 115 -2.76 -6.39 -12.79
CA SER A 115 -3.56 -6.73 -11.61
C SER A 115 -4.39 -5.54 -11.09
N THR A 116 -3.78 -4.35 -11.01
CA THR A 116 -4.51 -3.14 -10.57
C THR A 116 -5.62 -2.74 -11.55
N ILE A 117 -5.39 -2.85 -12.87
CA ILE A 117 -6.42 -2.60 -13.88
C ILE A 117 -7.58 -3.61 -13.73
N LEU A 118 -7.29 -4.88 -13.49
CA LEU A 118 -8.31 -5.89 -13.22
C LEU A 118 -9.13 -5.56 -11.96
N VAL A 119 -8.49 -5.11 -10.88
CA VAL A 119 -9.17 -4.66 -9.66
C VAL A 119 -10.10 -3.47 -9.96
N ILE A 120 -9.62 -2.47 -10.71
CA ILE A 120 -10.43 -1.31 -11.12
C ILE A 120 -11.65 -1.76 -11.94
N TRP A 121 -11.45 -2.67 -12.89
CA TRP A 121 -12.52 -3.25 -13.70
C TRP A 121 -13.56 -3.99 -12.84
N MET A 122 -13.10 -4.81 -11.88
CA MET A 122 -13.96 -5.53 -10.94
C MET A 122 -14.82 -4.58 -10.09
N ILE A 123 -14.23 -3.49 -9.57
CA ILE A 123 -14.98 -2.47 -8.80
C ILE A 123 -16.02 -1.77 -9.67
N ARG A 124 -15.65 -1.37 -10.89
CA ARG A 124 -16.51 -0.56 -11.78
C ARG A 124 -17.68 -1.34 -12.36
N PHE A 125 -17.46 -2.60 -12.74
CA PHE A 125 -18.45 -3.39 -13.48
C PHE A 125 -19.09 -4.48 -12.62
N LYS A 126 -18.28 -5.33 -11.97
CA LYS A 126 -18.79 -6.57 -11.35
C LYS A 126 -19.32 -6.37 -9.93
N LEU A 127 -18.65 -5.53 -9.13
CA LEU A 127 -18.88 -5.36 -7.70
C LEU A 127 -19.31 -3.94 -7.34
N LYS A 128 -19.92 -3.23 -8.31
CA LYS A 128 -20.38 -1.84 -8.16
C LYS A 128 -21.39 -1.66 -7.02
N SER A 129 -22.21 -2.68 -6.73
CA SER A 129 -23.22 -2.62 -5.67
C SER A 129 -22.62 -2.62 -4.26
N SER A 130 -21.46 -3.25 -4.05
CA SER A 130 -20.77 -3.28 -2.74
C SER A 130 -19.80 -2.11 -2.54
N TYR A 131 -19.70 -1.21 -3.53
CA TYR A 131 -18.84 -0.04 -3.50
C TYR A 131 -19.54 1.15 -2.80
N ILE A 132 -18.92 1.66 -1.73
CA ILE A 132 -19.47 2.74 -0.91
C ILE A 132 -18.83 4.06 -1.36
N LYS A 133 -19.48 4.74 -2.30
CA LYS A 133 -18.95 5.98 -2.90
C LYS A 133 -18.79 7.11 -1.89
N ASP A 134 -19.65 7.17 -0.87
CA ASP A 134 -19.66 8.24 0.13
C ASP A 134 -18.42 8.23 1.05
N LEU A 135 -17.77 7.07 1.18
CA LEU A 135 -16.49 6.95 1.90
C LEU A 135 -15.29 7.34 1.03
N ASP A 136 -15.40 7.35 -0.30
CA ASP A 136 -14.29 7.61 -1.22
C ASP A 136 -14.18 9.10 -1.60
N ASN A 137 -14.12 9.98 -0.59
CA ASN A 137 -14.05 11.43 -0.77
C ASN A 137 -12.62 11.98 -0.95
N LEU A 138 -11.67 11.13 -1.36
CA LEU A 138 -10.24 11.44 -1.45
C LEU A 138 -9.86 12.52 -2.48
N ARG A 139 -10.81 13.05 -3.26
CA ARG A 139 -10.58 13.97 -4.39
C ARG A 139 -9.76 15.21 -4.01
N LEU A 140 -9.98 15.82 -2.84
CA LEU A 140 -9.25 17.01 -2.40
C LEU A 140 -7.85 16.67 -1.87
N TYR A 141 -7.71 15.58 -1.11
CA TYR A 141 -6.42 15.13 -0.58
C TYR A 141 -5.48 14.63 -1.69
N PHE A 142 -6.05 14.05 -2.76
CA PHE A 142 -5.35 13.56 -3.94
C PHE A 142 -4.59 14.66 -4.70
N VAL A 143 -5.25 15.79 -4.99
CA VAL A 143 -4.63 16.92 -5.70
C VAL A 143 -3.49 17.51 -4.86
N VAL A 144 -3.73 17.71 -3.56
CA VAL A 144 -2.72 18.26 -2.64
C VAL A 144 -1.49 17.35 -2.52
N ASN A 145 -1.67 16.02 -2.39
CA ASN A 145 -0.55 15.11 -2.26
C ASN A 145 0.25 14.95 -3.55
N ILE A 146 -0.39 14.95 -4.72
CA ILE A 146 0.32 14.89 -6.00
C ILE A 146 1.18 16.13 -6.19
N VAL A 147 0.65 17.32 -5.88
CA VAL A 147 1.42 18.57 -5.97
C VAL A 147 2.64 18.52 -5.04
N ASN A 148 2.46 18.09 -3.79
CA ASN A 148 3.56 17.94 -2.85
C ASN A 148 4.59 16.90 -3.31
N CYS A 149 4.14 15.78 -3.88
CA CYS A 149 5.01 14.71 -4.36
C CYS A 149 5.85 15.18 -5.57
N SER A 150 5.23 15.89 -6.52
CA SER A 150 5.92 16.49 -7.67
C SER A 150 6.97 17.51 -7.23
N LEU A 151 6.67 18.32 -6.20
CA LEU A 151 7.62 19.29 -5.65
C LEU A 151 8.84 18.60 -5.03
N VAL A 152 8.62 17.55 -4.22
CA VAL A 152 9.69 16.76 -3.61
C VAL A 152 10.53 16.06 -4.67
N ALA A 153 9.90 15.47 -5.70
CA ALA A 153 10.60 14.83 -6.81
C ALA A 153 11.51 15.81 -7.56
N LEU A 154 11.03 17.03 -7.81
CA LEU A 154 11.83 18.10 -8.44
C LEU A 154 13.03 18.48 -7.57
N ILE A 155 12.82 18.68 -6.27
CA ILE A 155 13.91 19.00 -5.32
C ILE A 155 14.95 17.88 -5.31
N LEU A 156 14.52 16.61 -5.28
CA LEU A 156 15.41 15.46 -5.22
C LEU A 156 16.19 15.29 -6.53
N PHE A 157 15.55 15.52 -7.67
CA PHE A 157 16.20 15.54 -8.98
C PHE A 157 17.29 16.62 -9.05
N VAL A 158 16.98 17.86 -8.61
CA VAL A 158 17.95 18.97 -8.57
C VAL A 158 19.11 18.68 -7.60
N LEU A 159 18.81 18.12 -6.43
CA LEU A 159 19.83 17.77 -5.43
C LEU A 159 20.75 16.63 -5.90
N LEU A 160 20.21 15.63 -6.59
CA LEU A 160 21.01 14.54 -7.16
C LEU A 160 21.94 15.08 -8.24
N GLN A 161 21.47 15.94 -9.15
CA GLN A 161 22.32 16.57 -10.17
C GLN A 161 23.49 17.35 -9.54
N LYS A 162 23.27 18.06 -8.44
CA LYS A 162 24.31 18.79 -7.69
C LYS A 162 25.35 17.91 -6.97
N LYS A 163 25.10 16.61 -6.82
CA LYS A 163 26.01 15.68 -6.13
C LYS A 163 26.90 14.89 -7.11
N TYR A 164 26.56 14.92 -8.40
CA TYR A 164 27.28 14.23 -9.48
C TYR A 164 27.98 15.19 -10.47
N PHE A 165 27.93 16.50 -10.19
CA PHE A 165 28.74 17.57 -10.80
C PHE A 165 29.41 18.37 -9.67
#